data_AF-A0A660Y9G7-F1
#
_entry.id   AF-A0A660Y9G7-F1
#
_cell.length_a   1.000
_cell.length_b   1.000
_cell.length_c   1.000
_cell.angle_alpha   90.00
_cell.angle_beta   90.00
_cell.angle_gamma   90.00
#
_symmetry.space_group_name_H-M   'P 1'
#
loop_
_entity.id
_entity.type
_entity.pdbx_description
1 polymer ?
#
loop_
_entity_poly.entity_id
_entity_poly.type
_entity_poly.pdbx_seq_one_letter_code
_entity_poly.pdbx_strand_id
1 'polypeptide(L)'
;MSLLKRHQVNRISLGVQSFDTETRRGLGRRAEREQVIRTVERVRDAKMRTSVDLLYAIPGQTVEHFVEQVRTACEIGVDNVSQYRLKVFPNTPLKKAIDAGESLPQAARAEWTDMQLAGWDEAERHGYYRWNTKNFGKTEAERCRYTWTHYAPTDLVPTGCGAGGQIGLARFHTNRDLNAYCQHIREGRFPFSGATMGTMDALYLRKLRGLLQQKELDLAELGRRFGVDSERLHRETLDELAAKRLIELDGDTVRLTRLGVVWWPEVALSFKAKPGTIFF
;
A
#
# COMPACT_ATOMS: atom_id res chain seq x y z
N MET A 1 14.78 -6.81 -20.29
CA MET A 1 14.00 -8.01 -19.91
C MET A 1 14.88 -9.25 -19.72
N SER A 2 15.80 -9.55 -20.64
CA SER A 2 16.66 -10.75 -20.54
C SER A 2 17.48 -10.84 -19.24
N LEU A 3 18.02 -9.73 -18.73
CA LEU A 3 18.72 -9.69 -17.43
C LEU A 3 17.80 -10.13 -16.28
N LEU A 4 16.59 -9.56 -16.20
CA LEU A 4 15.62 -9.88 -15.15
C LEU A 4 15.18 -11.34 -15.22
N LYS A 5 14.97 -11.88 -16.43
CA LYS A 5 14.65 -13.31 -16.64
C LYS A 5 15.79 -14.21 -16.18
N ARG A 6 17.04 -13.86 -16.50
CA ARG A 6 18.24 -14.61 -16.07
C ARG A 6 18.33 -14.73 -14.55
N HIS A 7 17.92 -13.68 -13.83
CA HIS A 7 17.88 -13.66 -12.37
C HIS A 7 16.52 -14.09 -11.78
N GLN A 8 15.67 -14.75 -12.56
CA GLN A 8 14.40 -15.33 -12.11
C GLN A 8 13.42 -14.34 -11.47
N VAL A 9 13.48 -13.06 -11.89
CA VAL A 9 12.47 -12.08 -11.50
C VAL A 9 11.12 -12.54 -12.04
N ASN A 10 10.16 -12.73 -11.15
CA ASN A 10 8.83 -13.26 -11.48
C ASN A 10 7.70 -12.21 -11.38
N ARG A 11 8.01 -10.99 -10.91
CA ARG A 11 7.08 -9.88 -10.77
C ARG A 11 7.77 -8.53 -10.97
N ILE A 12 7.09 -7.60 -11.65
CA ILE A 12 7.52 -6.21 -11.81
C ILE A 12 6.33 -5.30 -11.45
N SER A 13 6.57 -4.29 -10.60
CA SER A 13 5.61 -3.20 -10.35
C SER A 13 6.12 -1.94 -11.04
N LEU A 14 5.29 -1.36 -11.90
CA LEU A 14 5.58 -0.14 -12.62
C LEU A 14 4.81 1.01 -11.99
N GLY A 15 5.54 1.99 -11.48
CA GLY A 15 4.96 3.24 -11.02
C GLY A 15 4.49 4.11 -12.19
N VAL A 16 3.35 3.82 -12.79
CA VAL A 16 2.80 4.61 -13.90
C VAL A 16 2.29 5.96 -13.40
N GLN A 17 1.59 5.99 -12.27
CA GLN A 17 0.92 7.14 -11.67
C GLN A 17 -0.29 7.63 -12.49
N SER A 18 -0.10 7.94 -13.77
CA SER A 18 -1.13 8.27 -14.75
C SER A 18 -0.64 7.89 -16.15
N PHE A 19 -1.54 7.57 -17.07
CA PHE A 19 -1.24 7.43 -18.50
C PHE A 19 -1.42 8.74 -19.27
N ASP A 20 -2.10 9.72 -18.70
CA ASP A 20 -2.22 11.07 -19.27
C ASP A 20 -0.89 11.82 -19.22
N THR A 21 -0.45 12.36 -20.37
CA THR A 21 0.84 13.05 -20.52
C THR A 21 0.94 14.28 -19.61
N GLU A 22 -0.08 15.14 -19.60
CA GLU A 22 0.00 16.42 -18.89
C GLU A 22 0.02 16.21 -17.38
N THR A 23 -0.83 15.31 -16.88
CA THR A 23 -0.81 14.83 -15.49
C THR A 23 0.58 14.33 -15.09
N ARG A 24 1.22 13.54 -15.97
CA ARG A 24 2.56 12.99 -15.71
C ARG A 24 3.63 14.09 -15.67
N ARG A 25 3.58 15.06 -16.59
CA ARG A 25 4.49 16.21 -16.61
C ARG A 25 4.36 17.04 -15.34
N GLY A 26 3.13 17.27 -14.86
CA GLY A 26 2.87 17.92 -13.57
C GLY A 26 3.43 17.17 -12.36
N LEU A 27 3.58 15.84 -12.47
CA LEU A 27 4.25 14.99 -11.47
C LEU A 27 5.78 14.87 -11.69
N GLY A 28 6.37 15.65 -12.60
CA GLY A 28 7.79 15.60 -12.93
C GLY A 28 8.23 14.36 -13.73
N ARG A 29 7.28 13.67 -14.38
CA ARG A 29 7.54 12.47 -15.19
C ARG A 29 7.57 12.83 -16.67
N ARG A 30 8.67 12.50 -17.34
CA ARG A 30 8.94 12.94 -18.73
C ARG A 30 8.36 12.05 -19.84
N ALA A 31 8.03 10.80 -19.52
CA ALA A 31 7.58 9.86 -20.53
C ALA A 31 6.11 10.12 -20.91
N GLU A 32 5.84 10.15 -22.21
CA GLU A 32 4.52 10.36 -22.82
C GLU A 32 3.63 9.10 -22.73
N ARG A 33 2.32 9.27 -22.91
CA ARG A 33 1.32 8.17 -22.85
C ARG A 33 1.77 6.93 -23.62
N GLU A 34 2.13 7.07 -24.89
CA GLU A 34 2.45 5.94 -25.77
C GLU A 34 3.75 5.24 -25.32
N GLN A 35 4.72 5.99 -24.79
CA GLN A 35 5.95 5.41 -24.25
C GLN A 35 5.69 4.57 -23.00
N VAL A 36 4.77 5.03 -22.15
CA VAL A 36 4.38 4.35 -20.92
C VAL A 36 3.62 3.07 -21.25
N ILE A 37 2.62 3.16 -22.15
CA ILE A 37 1.86 2.00 -22.62
C ILE A 37 2.81 0.93 -23.18
N ARG A 38 3.69 1.30 -24.12
CA ARG A 38 4.70 0.37 -24.68
C ARG A 38 5.59 -0.25 -23.61
N THR A 39 5.92 0.50 -22.54
CA THR A 39 6.73 -0.02 -21.44
C THR A 39 5.96 -1.06 -20.62
N VAL A 40 4.69 -0.81 -20.33
CA VAL A 40 3.81 -1.75 -19.61
C VAL A 40 3.60 -3.02 -20.44
N GLU A 41 3.28 -2.88 -21.73
CA GLU A 41 3.12 -4.01 -22.66
C GLU A 41 4.37 -4.85 -22.75
N ARG A 42 5.55 -4.24 -22.89
CA ARG A 42 6.83 -4.95 -22.94
C ARG A 42 7.10 -5.78 -21.68
N VAL A 43 6.68 -5.29 -20.51
CA VAL A 43 6.83 -6.01 -19.23
C VAL A 43 5.82 -7.15 -19.14
N ARG A 44 4.55 -6.91 -19.50
CA ARG A 44 3.51 -7.93 -19.60
C ARG A 44 3.94 -9.07 -20.54
N ASP A 45 4.42 -8.73 -21.73
CA ASP A 45 4.85 -9.69 -22.77
C ASP A 45 6.09 -10.48 -22.36
N ALA A 46 6.83 -10.01 -21.35
CA ALA A 46 7.91 -10.77 -20.75
C ALA A 46 7.40 -11.98 -19.93
N LYS A 47 6.08 -12.14 -19.76
CA LYS A 47 5.43 -13.21 -18.97
C LYS A 47 5.86 -13.19 -17.49
N MET A 48 6.08 -11.99 -16.96
CA MET A 48 6.24 -11.74 -15.53
C MET A 48 4.96 -11.14 -14.99
N ARG A 49 4.63 -11.41 -13.72
CA ARG A 49 3.49 -10.75 -13.07
C ARG A 49 3.69 -9.25 -13.10
N THR A 50 2.79 -8.53 -13.73
CA THR A 50 2.88 -7.10 -14.01
C THR A 50 1.88 -6.35 -13.16
N SER A 51 2.38 -5.42 -12.37
CA SER A 51 1.57 -4.52 -11.55
C SER A 51 1.77 -3.10 -12.04
N VAL A 52 0.71 -2.32 -12.07
CA VAL A 52 0.75 -0.89 -12.36
C VAL A 52 0.22 -0.11 -11.16
N ASP A 53 0.99 0.85 -10.68
CA ASP A 53 0.56 1.75 -9.61
C ASP A 53 0.03 3.05 -10.22
N LEU A 54 -1.22 3.40 -9.91
CA LEU A 54 -1.94 4.60 -10.34
C LEU A 54 -2.21 5.52 -9.15
N LEU A 55 -2.20 6.83 -9.41
CA LEU A 55 -2.56 7.85 -8.43
C LEU A 55 -3.93 8.44 -8.75
N TYR A 56 -4.74 8.60 -7.71
CA TYR A 56 -5.94 9.44 -7.73
C TYR A 56 -5.77 10.64 -6.80
N ALA A 57 -6.68 11.60 -6.88
CA ALA A 57 -6.62 12.88 -6.18
C ALA A 57 -5.35 13.69 -6.53
N ILE A 58 -4.92 13.62 -7.79
CA ILE A 58 -3.91 14.54 -8.33
C ILE A 58 -4.58 15.92 -8.51
N PRO A 59 -3.89 17.05 -8.24
CA PRO A 59 -4.49 18.36 -8.47
C PRO A 59 -5.00 18.50 -9.91
N GLY A 60 -6.22 19.00 -10.09
CA GLY A 60 -6.93 19.13 -11.38
C GLY A 60 -7.46 17.83 -11.99
N GLN A 61 -7.28 16.68 -11.33
CA GLN A 61 -7.84 15.41 -11.79
C GLN A 61 -9.35 15.38 -11.56
N THR A 62 -10.13 14.87 -12.53
CA THR A 62 -11.56 14.57 -12.35
C THR A 62 -11.79 13.07 -12.13
N VAL A 63 -13.02 12.69 -11.74
CA VAL A 63 -13.43 11.29 -11.59
C VAL A 63 -13.30 10.54 -12.91
N GLU A 64 -13.82 11.12 -14.00
CA GLU A 64 -13.81 10.54 -15.35
C GLU A 64 -12.36 10.33 -15.82
N HIS A 65 -11.50 11.31 -15.56
CA HIS A 65 -10.08 11.20 -15.89
C HIS A 65 -9.43 10.03 -15.14
N PHE A 66 -9.69 9.86 -13.84
CA PHE A 66 -9.11 8.74 -13.08
C PHE A 66 -9.67 7.39 -13.53
N VAL A 67 -10.97 7.29 -13.79
CA VAL A 67 -11.61 6.08 -14.36
C VAL A 67 -10.93 5.68 -15.67
N GLU A 68 -10.64 6.63 -16.54
CA GLU A 68 -9.93 6.37 -17.80
C GLU A 68 -8.50 5.82 -17.57
N GLN A 69 -7.80 6.26 -16.52
CA GLN A 69 -6.49 5.71 -16.17
C GLN A 69 -6.59 4.23 -15.74
N VAL A 70 -7.62 3.91 -14.94
CA VAL A 70 -7.88 2.53 -14.50
C VAL A 70 -8.28 1.66 -15.68
N ARG A 71 -9.19 2.14 -16.53
CA ARG A 71 -9.59 1.48 -17.77
C ARG A 71 -8.39 1.14 -18.64
N THR A 72 -7.55 2.13 -18.93
CA THR A 72 -6.34 1.94 -19.75
C THR A 72 -5.45 0.83 -19.16
N ALA A 73 -5.20 0.81 -17.84
CA ALA A 73 -4.42 -0.27 -17.22
C ALA A 73 -5.09 -1.64 -17.39
N CYS A 74 -6.40 -1.71 -17.19
CA CYS A 74 -7.16 -2.95 -17.26
C CYS A 74 -7.19 -3.53 -18.68
N GLU A 75 -7.37 -2.68 -19.70
CA GLU A 75 -7.39 -3.02 -21.12
C GLU A 75 -6.03 -3.48 -21.64
N ILE A 76 -4.92 -2.92 -21.13
CA ILE A 76 -3.57 -3.45 -21.40
C ILE A 76 -3.43 -4.90 -20.90
N GLY A 77 -4.25 -5.31 -19.92
CA GLY A 77 -4.28 -6.68 -19.40
C GLY A 77 -3.14 -6.97 -18.43
N VAL A 78 -2.81 -6.01 -17.57
CA VAL A 78 -1.85 -6.23 -16.46
C VAL A 78 -2.43 -7.20 -15.43
N ASP A 79 -1.58 -7.82 -14.62
CA ASP A 79 -2.04 -8.75 -13.58
C ASP A 79 -2.57 -8.00 -12.35
N ASN A 80 -1.99 -6.84 -12.02
CA ASN A 80 -2.45 -6.03 -10.88
C ASN A 80 -2.56 -4.55 -11.22
N VAL A 81 -3.56 -3.90 -10.63
CA VAL A 81 -3.70 -2.44 -10.61
C VAL A 81 -3.73 -1.99 -9.16
N SER A 82 -2.77 -1.15 -8.76
CA SER A 82 -2.78 -0.50 -7.46
C SER A 82 -3.33 0.92 -7.61
N GLN A 83 -4.23 1.33 -6.74
CA GLN A 83 -4.82 2.66 -6.72
C GLN A 83 -4.45 3.36 -5.41
N TYR A 84 -3.69 4.45 -5.51
CA TYR A 84 -3.19 5.20 -4.36
C TYR A 84 -3.67 6.65 -4.39
N ARG A 85 -4.10 7.17 -3.24
CA ARG A 85 -4.29 8.61 -3.12
C ARG A 85 -2.93 9.30 -3.17
N LEU A 86 -2.79 10.35 -3.96
CA LEU A 86 -1.62 11.22 -3.87
C LEU A 86 -1.49 11.75 -2.43
N LYS A 87 -0.30 11.57 -1.85
CA LYS A 87 0.10 12.20 -0.59
C LYS A 87 1.19 13.21 -0.87
N VAL A 88 0.93 14.47 -0.55
CA VAL A 88 1.91 15.55 -0.68
C VAL A 88 2.74 15.59 0.60
N PHE A 89 4.03 15.26 0.49
CA PHE A 89 4.95 15.30 1.62
C PHE A 89 5.65 16.67 1.72
N PRO A 90 5.96 17.14 2.94
CA PRO A 90 6.80 18.32 3.13
C PRO A 90 8.15 18.18 2.40
N ASN A 91 8.72 19.31 1.97
CA ASN A 91 10.04 19.38 1.33
C ASN A 91 10.18 18.64 -0.02
N THR A 92 9.07 18.25 -0.66
CA THR A 92 9.11 17.66 -2.00
C THR A 92 9.03 18.74 -3.08
N PRO A 93 9.57 18.50 -4.30
CA PRO A 93 9.40 19.42 -5.43
C PRO A 93 7.93 19.72 -5.71
N LEU A 94 7.05 18.71 -5.61
CA LEU A 94 5.61 18.90 -5.79
C LEU A 94 5.00 19.84 -4.73
N LYS A 95 5.38 19.70 -3.45
CA LYS A 95 4.92 20.62 -2.40
C LYS A 95 5.39 22.05 -2.67
N LYS A 96 6.65 22.23 -3.13
CA LYS A 96 7.17 23.55 -3.50
C LYS A 96 6.39 24.17 -4.67
N ALA A 97 6.09 23.39 -5.71
CA ALA A 97 5.29 23.87 -6.85
C ALA A 97 3.86 24.23 -6.45
N ILE A 98 3.21 23.41 -5.60
CA ILE A 98 1.89 23.73 -5.04
C ILE A 98 1.93 25.04 -4.25
N ASP A 99 2.94 25.22 -3.40
CA ASP A 99 3.08 26.42 -2.56
C ASP A 99 3.42 27.68 -3.37
N ALA A 100 4.06 27.51 -4.53
CA ALA A 100 4.33 28.57 -5.49
C ALA A 100 3.11 28.91 -6.39
N GLY A 101 2.00 28.19 -6.27
CA GLY A 101 0.82 28.36 -7.14
C GLY A 101 1.01 27.83 -8.55
N GLU A 102 2.06 27.03 -8.79
CA GLU A 102 2.42 26.47 -10.10
C GLU A 102 1.66 25.17 -10.42
N SER A 103 0.82 24.67 -9.49
CA SER A 103 0.04 23.44 -9.67
C SER A 103 -1.45 23.73 -9.91
N LEU A 104 -2.12 22.80 -10.61
CA LEU A 104 -3.58 22.79 -10.78
C LEU A 104 -4.33 22.87 -9.41
N PRO A 105 -5.60 23.32 -9.38
CA PRO A 105 -6.41 23.35 -8.17
C PRO A 105 -6.48 21.96 -7.50
N GLN A 106 -6.34 21.88 -6.17
CA GLN A 106 -6.53 20.61 -5.49
C GLN A 106 -7.99 20.16 -5.59
N ALA A 107 -8.22 18.92 -5.99
CA ALA A 107 -9.54 18.31 -5.93
C ALA A 107 -10.09 18.40 -4.51
N ALA A 108 -11.38 18.73 -4.37
CA ALA A 108 -12.03 18.81 -3.07
C ALA A 108 -12.04 17.43 -2.41
N ARG A 109 -12.01 17.39 -1.07
CA ARG A 109 -11.94 16.13 -0.31
C ARG A 109 -13.08 15.16 -0.61
N ALA A 110 -14.24 15.68 -1.02
CA ALA A 110 -15.39 14.87 -1.45
C ALA A 110 -15.10 14.10 -2.75
N GLU A 111 -14.48 14.75 -3.74
CA GLU A 111 -14.15 14.16 -5.04
C GLU A 111 -13.15 13.00 -4.92
N TRP A 112 -12.33 12.96 -3.86
CA TRP A 112 -11.39 11.87 -3.63
C TRP A 112 -12.10 10.53 -3.37
N THR A 113 -13.22 10.57 -2.65
CA THR A 113 -14.01 9.36 -2.36
C THR A 113 -14.70 8.89 -3.65
N ASP A 114 -15.25 9.82 -4.44
CA ASP A 114 -15.90 9.50 -5.70
C ASP A 114 -14.92 8.90 -6.71
N MET A 115 -13.72 9.50 -6.85
CA MET A 115 -12.63 8.92 -7.66
C MET A 115 -12.27 7.51 -7.20
N GLN A 116 -12.11 7.32 -5.90
CA GLN A 116 -11.74 6.02 -5.34
C GLN A 116 -12.80 4.96 -5.68
N LEU A 117 -14.08 5.25 -5.41
CA LEU A 117 -15.17 4.31 -5.65
C LEU A 117 -15.34 4.03 -7.15
N ALA A 118 -15.31 5.06 -8.00
CA ALA A 118 -15.43 4.89 -9.45
C ALA A 118 -14.25 4.10 -10.05
N GLY A 119 -13.03 4.33 -9.56
CA GLY A 119 -11.87 3.54 -9.95
C GLY A 119 -11.95 2.08 -9.50
N TRP A 120 -12.57 1.80 -8.35
CA TRP A 120 -12.81 0.43 -7.92
C TRP A 120 -13.82 -0.27 -8.83
N ASP A 121 -14.93 0.40 -9.13
CA ASP A 121 -15.98 -0.15 -9.98
C ASP A 121 -15.48 -0.41 -11.40
N GLU A 122 -14.63 0.48 -11.94
CA GLU A 122 -14.04 0.27 -13.26
C GLU A 122 -13.10 -0.93 -13.30
N ALA A 123 -12.30 -1.16 -12.25
CA ALA A 123 -11.44 -2.34 -12.16
C ALA A 123 -12.28 -3.64 -12.03
N GLU A 124 -13.32 -3.62 -11.19
CA GLU A 124 -14.25 -4.74 -10.99
C GLU A 124 -15.01 -5.08 -12.28
N ARG A 125 -15.41 -4.07 -13.08
CA ARG A 125 -16.03 -4.24 -14.40
C ARG A 125 -15.13 -4.98 -15.40
N HIS A 126 -13.82 -4.89 -15.23
CA HIS A 126 -12.83 -5.61 -16.04
C HIS A 126 -12.40 -6.96 -15.43
N GLY A 127 -13.11 -7.45 -14.41
CA GLY A 127 -12.84 -8.74 -13.77
C GLY A 127 -11.67 -8.72 -12.78
N TYR A 128 -11.27 -7.56 -12.26
CA TYR A 128 -10.29 -7.47 -11.19
C TYR A 128 -10.98 -7.45 -9.83
N TYR A 129 -10.49 -8.26 -8.91
CA TYR A 129 -10.96 -8.34 -7.54
C TYR A 129 -10.08 -7.50 -6.61
N ARG A 130 -10.71 -6.79 -5.68
CA ARG A 130 -10.00 -5.98 -4.68
C ARG A 130 -9.41 -6.87 -3.58
N TRP A 131 -8.10 -7.07 -3.58
CA TRP A 131 -7.37 -7.91 -2.61
C TRP A 131 -7.09 -7.24 -1.28
N ASN A 132 -6.92 -5.93 -1.28
CA ASN A 132 -6.65 -5.13 -0.10
C ASN A 132 -7.17 -3.71 -0.34
N THR A 133 -6.95 -2.76 0.58
CA THR A 133 -7.53 -1.41 0.47
C THR A 133 -7.10 -0.59 -0.76
N LYS A 134 -6.12 -1.09 -1.53
CA LYS A 134 -5.50 -0.37 -2.64
C LYS A 134 -5.08 -1.22 -3.84
N ASN A 135 -5.05 -2.55 -3.76
CA ASN A 135 -4.59 -3.43 -4.85
C ASN A 135 -5.75 -4.27 -5.40
N PHE A 136 -5.76 -4.38 -6.72
CA PHE A 136 -6.69 -5.16 -7.52
C PHE A 136 -5.91 -6.17 -8.36
N GLY A 137 -6.45 -7.36 -8.55
CA GLY A 137 -5.90 -8.39 -9.45
C GLY A 137 -6.98 -9.39 -9.87
N LYS A 138 -6.71 -10.19 -10.88
CA LYS A 138 -7.64 -11.17 -11.45
C LYS A 138 -7.61 -12.51 -10.70
N THR A 139 -6.45 -12.91 -10.21
CA THR A 139 -6.26 -14.20 -9.53
C THR A 139 -5.51 -14.08 -8.20
N GLU A 140 -5.70 -15.04 -7.31
CA GLU A 140 -5.01 -15.04 -6.01
C GLU A 140 -3.47 -15.13 -6.16
N ALA A 141 -3.01 -15.81 -7.22
CA ALA A 141 -1.58 -15.94 -7.55
C ALA A 141 -0.89 -14.59 -7.83
N GLU A 142 -1.67 -13.54 -8.06
CA GLU A 142 -1.19 -12.19 -8.37
C GLU A 142 -1.01 -11.34 -7.11
N ARG A 143 -1.52 -11.82 -5.96
CA ARG A 143 -1.38 -11.17 -4.67
C ARG A 143 0.11 -11.02 -4.31
N CYS A 144 0.52 -9.78 -4.05
CA CYS A 144 1.89 -9.49 -3.66
C CYS A 144 2.20 -10.07 -2.27
N ARG A 145 2.95 -11.18 -2.23
CA ARG A 145 3.40 -11.81 -0.98
C ARG A 145 4.10 -10.83 -0.04
N TYR A 146 4.94 -9.94 -0.58
CA TYR A 146 5.61 -8.93 0.23
C TYR A 146 4.64 -8.01 0.98
N THR A 147 3.58 -7.55 0.30
CA THR A 147 2.57 -6.69 0.94
C THR A 147 1.85 -7.44 2.05
N TRP A 148 1.57 -8.73 1.87
CA TRP A 148 1.00 -9.57 2.94
C TRP A 148 1.98 -9.76 4.10
N THR A 149 3.21 -10.21 3.83
CA THR A 149 4.20 -10.52 4.87
C THR A 149 4.62 -9.29 5.66
N HIS A 150 4.67 -8.12 5.03
CA HIS A 150 4.96 -6.85 5.71
C HIS A 150 4.02 -6.59 6.90
N TYR A 151 2.74 -6.95 6.75
CA TYR A 151 1.74 -6.79 7.80
C TYR A 151 1.55 -8.02 8.68
N ALA A 152 1.88 -9.21 8.18
CA ALA A 152 1.90 -10.42 8.99
C ALA A 152 2.99 -10.34 10.09
N PRO A 153 2.83 -11.01 11.23
CA PRO A 153 3.86 -11.07 12.28
C PRO A 153 5.00 -11.98 11.82
N THR A 154 5.83 -11.41 10.95
CA THR A 154 7.05 -11.99 10.39
C THR A 154 8.19 -10.98 10.53
N ASP A 155 9.40 -11.50 10.62
CA ASP A 155 10.61 -10.67 10.61
C ASP A 155 10.93 -10.22 9.19
N LEU A 156 11.28 -8.94 9.06
CA LEU A 156 11.63 -8.29 7.82
C LEU A 156 13.06 -7.74 7.94
N VAL A 157 14.00 -8.40 7.25
CA VAL A 157 15.39 -7.95 7.18
C VAL A 157 15.53 -6.92 6.07
N PRO A 158 15.90 -5.66 6.37
CA PRO A 158 16.11 -4.62 5.39
C PRO A 158 17.47 -4.74 4.73
N THR A 159 17.50 -4.68 3.40
CA THR A 159 18.72 -4.64 2.59
C THR A 159 18.66 -3.48 1.61
N GLY A 160 19.79 -2.81 1.38
CA GLY A 160 19.87 -1.64 0.50
C GLY A 160 19.77 -0.31 1.25
N CYS A 161 20.23 0.77 0.62
CA CYS A 161 20.27 2.11 1.23
C CYS A 161 18.86 2.62 1.56
N GLY A 162 18.66 3.11 2.78
CA GLY A 162 17.41 3.67 3.28
C GLY A 162 16.30 2.65 3.57
N ALA A 163 16.60 1.36 3.53
CA ALA A 163 15.67 0.30 3.89
C ALA A 163 15.34 0.31 5.40
N GLY A 164 14.11 -0.10 5.72
CA GLY A 164 13.63 -0.26 7.08
C GLY A 164 13.09 -1.66 7.30
N GLY A 165 13.32 -2.21 8.49
CA GLY A 165 12.95 -3.58 8.82
C GLY A 165 12.62 -3.75 10.29
N GLN A 166 12.28 -4.97 10.63
CA GLN A 166 11.90 -5.35 11.97
C GLN A 166 12.24 -6.81 12.23
N ILE A 167 12.90 -7.08 13.36
CA ILE A 167 13.13 -8.43 13.87
C ILE A 167 12.61 -8.44 15.31
N GLY A 168 11.60 -9.26 15.59
CA GLY A 168 10.89 -9.24 16.87
C GLY A 168 10.38 -7.84 17.23
N LEU A 169 10.81 -7.32 18.38
CA LEU A 169 10.46 -5.99 18.89
C LEU A 169 11.38 -4.88 18.34
N ALA A 170 12.53 -5.23 17.77
CA ALA A 170 13.48 -4.26 17.25
C ALA A 170 13.05 -3.80 15.85
N ARG A 171 12.93 -2.49 15.67
CA ARG A 171 12.80 -1.87 14.34
C ARG A 171 14.08 -1.13 14.03
N PHE A 172 14.61 -1.31 12.84
CA PHE A 172 15.90 -0.77 12.47
C PHE A 172 15.94 -0.32 11.02
N HIS A 173 16.90 0.55 10.73
CA HIS A 173 17.08 1.14 9.43
C HIS A 173 18.53 1.00 8.98
N THR A 174 18.69 0.74 7.69
CA THR A 174 19.96 0.95 7.02
C THR A 174 20.15 2.45 6.74
N ASN A 175 21.40 2.87 6.60
CA ASN A 175 21.75 4.25 6.32
C ASN A 175 21.02 4.79 5.08
N ARG A 176 20.46 5.99 5.22
CA ARG A 176 19.73 6.71 4.17
C ARG A 176 20.66 7.47 3.24
N ASP A 177 21.84 7.84 3.72
CA ASP A 177 22.87 8.43 2.89
C ASP A 177 23.63 7.33 2.14
N LEU A 178 23.65 7.44 0.81
CA LEU A 178 24.22 6.40 -0.06
C LEU A 178 25.74 6.28 0.12
N ASN A 179 26.43 7.38 0.41
CA ASN A 179 27.88 7.35 0.59
C ASN A 179 28.25 6.63 1.89
N ALA A 180 27.59 6.99 3.00
CA ALA A 180 27.77 6.35 4.29
C ALA A 180 27.32 4.88 4.27
N TYR A 181 26.23 4.56 3.56
CA TYR A 181 25.83 3.17 3.31
C TYR A 181 26.95 2.38 2.62
N CYS A 182 27.46 2.88 1.49
CA CYS A 182 28.52 2.22 0.74
C CYS A 182 29.83 2.11 1.53
N GLN A 183 30.16 3.12 2.33
CA GLN A 183 31.35 3.10 3.19
C GLN A 183 31.27 1.96 4.22
N HIS A 184 30.14 1.84 4.94
CA HIS A 184 29.95 0.75 5.89
C HIS A 184 30.16 -0.64 5.25
N ILE A 185 29.59 -0.85 4.06
CA ILE A 185 29.74 -2.11 3.33
C ILE A 185 31.21 -2.38 2.97
N ARG A 186 31.96 -1.37 2.49
CA ARG A 186 33.39 -1.52 2.15
C ARG A 186 34.24 -1.87 3.37
N GLU A 187 33.86 -1.40 4.54
CA GLU A 187 34.54 -1.69 5.81
C GLU A 187 34.09 -3.02 6.44
N GLY A 188 33.22 -3.80 5.77
CA GLY A 188 32.69 -5.06 6.30
C GLY A 188 31.68 -4.88 7.45
N ARG A 189 31.13 -3.66 7.61
CA ARG A 189 30.14 -3.33 8.65
C ARG A 189 28.72 -3.39 8.08
N PHE A 190 27.77 -3.86 8.88
CA PHE A 190 26.35 -3.73 8.52
C PHE A 190 26.00 -2.23 8.45
N PRO A 191 25.34 -1.74 7.38
CA PRO A 191 25.15 -0.31 7.12
C PRO A 191 24.02 0.27 7.97
N PHE A 192 24.10 0.11 9.27
CA PHE A 192 23.12 0.49 10.27
C PHE A 192 23.09 2.01 10.47
N SER A 193 21.89 2.59 10.63
CA SER A 193 21.74 4.00 11.04
C SER A 193 20.94 4.19 12.31
N GLY A 194 20.44 3.11 12.94
CA GLY A 194 19.71 3.17 14.19
C GLY A 194 18.65 2.09 14.34
N ALA A 195 18.30 1.80 15.59
CA ALA A 195 17.19 0.94 15.96
C ALA A 195 16.38 1.55 17.09
N THR A 196 15.11 1.17 17.15
CA THR A 196 14.22 1.43 18.29
C THR A 196 13.67 0.10 18.78
N MET A 197 13.63 -0.09 20.09
CA MET A 197 12.96 -1.23 20.69
C MET A 197 11.50 -0.86 20.96
N GLY A 198 10.58 -1.67 20.44
CA GLY A 198 9.15 -1.55 20.73
C GLY A 198 8.72 -2.38 21.93
N THR A 199 7.44 -2.26 22.29
CA THR A 199 6.76 -3.15 23.24
C THR A 199 5.94 -4.20 22.49
N MET A 200 5.52 -5.27 23.18
CA MET A 200 4.64 -6.28 22.59
C MET A 200 3.29 -5.68 22.16
N ASP A 201 2.70 -4.82 22.99
CA ASP A 201 1.47 -4.08 22.69
C ASP A 201 1.57 -3.28 21.37
N ALA A 202 2.69 -2.57 21.19
CA ALA A 202 2.92 -1.76 19.99
C ALA A 202 3.12 -2.65 18.76
N LEU A 203 3.74 -3.82 18.92
CA LEU A 203 3.86 -4.80 17.86
C LEU A 203 2.48 -5.37 17.49
N TYR A 204 1.73 -5.85 18.47
CA TYR A 204 0.38 -6.40 18.32
C TYR A 204 -0.54 -5.44 17.57
N LEU A 205 -0.69 -4.20 18.05
CA LEU A 205 -1.56 -3.21 17.41
C LEU A 205 -1.12 -2.89 15.98
N ARG A 206 0.18 -2.82 15.72
CA ARG A 206 0.68 -2.58 14.37
C ARG A 206 0.34 -3.74 13.43
N LYS A 207 0.44 -4.98 13.90
CA LYS A 207 0.09 -6.17 13.10
C LYS A 207 -1.41 -6.25 12.89
N LEU A 208 -2.22 -6.00 13.90
CA LEU A 208 -3.68 -5.85 13.79
C LEU A 208 -4.06 -4.83 12.71
N ARG A 209 -3.56 -3.59 12.84
CA ARG A 209 -3.84 -2.49 11.90
C ARG A 209 -3.28 -2.74 10.49
N GLY A 210 -2.17 -3.48 10.41
CA GLY A 210 -1.57 -3.91 9.15
C GLY A 210 -2.45 -4.93 8.43
N LEU A 211 -2.91 -5.94 9.16
CA LEU A 211 -3.75 -7.01 8.63
C LEU A 211 -5.13 -6.50 8.22
N LEU A 212 -5.72 -5.53 8.95
CA LEU A 212 -6.96 -4.86 8.50
C LEU A 212 -6.85 -4.25 7.10
N GLN A 213 -5.67 -3.79 6.68
CA GLN A 213 -5.48 -3.27 5.31
C GLN A 213 -5.69 -4.36 4.25
N GLN A 214 -5.62 -5.65 4.62
CA GLN A 214 -5.91 -6.78 3.75
C GLN A 214 -7.41 -7.06 3.60
N LYS A 215 -8.27 -6.16 4.11
CA LYS A 215 -9.75 -6.25 4.17
C LYS A 215 -10.28 -7.32 5.11
N GLU A 216 -9.50 -8.33 5.43
CA GLU A 216 -9.89 -9.42 6.34
C GLU A 216 -8.83 -9.60 7.43
N LEU A 217 -9.29 -9.79 8.66
CA LEU A 217 -8.47 -10.06 9.83
C LEU A 217 -9.10 -11.20 10.62
N ASP A 218 -8.35 -12.29 10.78
CA ASP A 218 -8.68 -13.38 11.71
C ASP A 218 -8.15 -13.01 13.10
N LEU A 219 -9.06 -12.71 14.03
CA LEU A 219 -8.72 -12.32 15.40
C LEU A 219 -8.20 -13.50 16.21
N ALA A 220 -8.67 -14.72 15.96
CA ALA A 220 -8.22 -15.90 16.68
C ALA A 220 -6.77 -16.26 16.29
N GLU A 221 -6.43 -16.21 15.01
CA GLU A 221 -5.05 -16.41 14.54
C GLU A 221 -4.11 -15.32 15.06
N LEU A 222 -4.55 -14.05 15.06
CA LEU A 222 -3.76 -12.99 15.65
C LEU A 222 -3.57 -13.22 17.17
N GLY A 223 -4.64 -13.55 17.89
CA GLY A 223 -4.62 -13.81 19.32
C GLY A 223 -3.67 -14.94 19.70
N ARG A 224 -3.72 -16.08 18.99
CA ARG A 224 -2.80 -17.21 19.19
C ARG A 224 -1.33 -16.83 19.07
N ARG A 225 -0.98 -15.94 18.14
CA ARG A 225 0.42 -15.52 17.92
C ARG A 225 0.96 -14.58 19.00
N PHE A 226 0.07 -13.94 19.75
CA PHE A 226 0.41 -12.94 20.75
C PHE A 226 0.01 -13.36 22.18
N GLY A 227 -0.54 -14.56 22.33
CA GLY A 227 -1.00 -15.08 23.62
C GLY A 227 -2.15 -14.28 24.23
N VAL A 228 -3.02 -13.68 23.40
CA VAL A 228 -4.14 -12.83 23.85
C VAL A 228 -5.46 -13.24 23.22
N ASP A 229 -6.56 -12.97 23.91
CA ASP A 229 -7.91 -13.03 23.33
C ASP A 229 -8.20 -11.70 22.62
N SER A 230 -7.83 -11.62 21.33
CA SER A 230 -7.96 -10.40 20.52
C SER A 230 -9.39 -9.93 20.34
N GLU A 231 -10.33 -10.87 20.27
CA GLU A 231 -11.76 -10.60 20.18
C GLU A 231 -12.19 -9.88 21.45
N ARG A 232 -12.07 -10.54 22.61
CA ARG A 232 -12.50 -9.96 23.90
C ARG A 232 -11.79 -8.65 24.20
N LEU A 233 -10.51 -8.54 23.84
CA LEU A 233 -9.72 -7.32 24.01
C LEU A 233 -10.33 -6.12 23.27
N HIS A 234 -10.91 -6.33 22.09
CA HIS A 234 -11.42 -5.27 21.22
C HIS A 234 -12.94 -5.27 21.02
N ARG A 235 -13.70 -6.11 21.74
CA ARG A 235 -15.17 -6.23 21.64
C ARG A 235 -15.90 -4.88 21.48
N GLU A 236 -15.70 -3.93 22.39
CA GLU A 236 -16.33 -2.61 22.33
C GLU A 236 -16.04 -1.87 21.01
N THR A 237 -14.78 -1.89 20.56
CA THR A 237 -14.37 -1.27 19.29
C THR A 237 -15.01 -1.99 18.10
N LEU A 238 -15.08 -3.32 18.14
CA LEU A 238 -15.72 -4.12 17.09
C LEU A 238 -17.22 -3.79 16.99
N ASP A 239 -17.92 -3.75 18.13
CA ASP A 239 -19.35 -3.45 18.19
C ASP A 239 -19.66 -2.03 17.67
N GLU A 240 -18.85 -1.03 18.05
CA GLU A 240 -18.97 0.35 17.55
C GLU A 240 -18.77 0.44 16.03
N LEU A 241 -17.76 -0.26 15.49
CA LEU A 241 -17.46 -0.26 14.07
C LEU A 241 -18.52 -1.01 13.25
N ALA A 242 -19.05 -2.11 13.79
CA ALA A 242 -20.14 -2.88 13.19
C ALA A 242 -21.44 -2.07 13.17
N ALA A 243 -21.77 -1.38 14.26
CA ALA A 243 -22.92 -0.46 14.32
C ALA A 243 -22.84 0.66 13.27
N LYS A 244 -21.63 1.14 12.96
CA LYS A 244 -21.35 2.12 11.89
C LYS A 244 -21.30 1.50 10.49
N ARG A 245 -21.49 0.18 10.36
CA ARG A 245 -21.38 -0.58 9.10
C ARG A 245 -20.02 -0.43 8.40
N LEU A 246 -18.96 -0.20 9.18
CA LEU A 246 -17.59 -0.13 8.67
C LEU A 246 -16.93 -1.52 8.63
N ILE A 247 -17.42 -2.44 9.46
CA ILE A 247 -16.98 -3.84 9.45
C ILE A 247 -18.18 -4.78 9.47
N GLU A 248 -17.94 -5.99 9.02
CA GLU A 248 -18.79 -7.17 9.21
C GLU A 248 -18.00 -8.19 10.04
N LEU A 249 -18.69 -8.88 10.94
CA LEU A 249 -18.15 -9.95 11.77
C LEU A 249 -18.72 -11.29 11.31
N ASP A 250 -17.84 -12.25 11.06
CA ASP A 250 -18.16 -13.63 10.72
C ASP A 250 -17.33 -14.56 11.61
N GLY A 251 -17.90 -14.94 12.76
CA GLY A 251 -17.14 -15.57 13.84
C GLY A 251 -15.98 -14.68 14.31
N ASP A 252 -14.76 -15.22 14.24
CA ASP A 252 -13.52 -14.52 14.60
C ASP A 252 -12.95 -13.66 13.45
N THR A 253 -13.61 -13.64 12.29
CA THR A 253 -13.14 -12.90 11.12
C THR A 253 -13.81 -11.52 11.06
N VAL A 254 -12.98 -10.48 11.05
CA VAL A 254 -13.37 -9.10 10.77
C VAL A 254 -13.18 -8.83 9.29
N ARG A 255 -14.25 -8.44 8.58
CA ARG A 255 -14.19 -7.98 7.18
C ARG A 255 -14.49 -6.50 7.09
N LEU A 256 -13.66 -5.73 6.39
CA LEU A 256 -13.97 -4.33 6.06
C LEU A 256 -15.09 -4.30 5.01
N THR A 257 -16.17 -3.58 5.30
CA THR A 257 -17.20 -3.29 4.29
C THR A 257 -16.64 -2.37 3.21
N ARG A 258 -17.40 -2.15 2.13
CA ARG A 258 -17.00 -1.17 1.10
C ARG A 258 -16.74 0.22 1.71
N LEU A 259 -17.59 0.67 2.63
CA LEU A 259 -17.40 1.92 3.37
C LEU A 259 -16.21 1.82 4.35
N GLY A 260 -16.04 0.68 5.02
CA GLY A 260 -14.89 0.40 5.88
C GLY A 260 -13.55 0.52 5.19
N VAL A 261 -13.46 0.15 3.92
CA VAL A 261 -12.24 0.33 3.11
C VAL A 261 -11.95 1.81 2.84
N VAL A 262 -12.97 2.63 2.59
CA VAL A 262 -12.78 4.09 2.41
C VAL A 262 -12.20 4.71 3.68
N TRP A 263 -12.76 4.33 4.82
CA TRP A 263 -12.39 4.82 6.16
C TRP A 263 -11.38 3.93 6.89
N TRP A 264 -10.64 3.08 6.15
CA TRP A 264 -9.76 2.09 6.78
C TRP A 264 -8.73 2.71 7.75
N PRO A 265 -8.15 3.91 7.50
CA PRO A 265 -7.21 4.50 8.45
C PRO A 265 -7.88 4.80 9.79
N GLU A 266 -9.09 5.36 9.77
CA GLU A 266 -9.89 5.67 10.95
C GLU A 266 -10.32 4.39 11.67
N VAL A 267 -10.75 3.37 10.93
CA VAL A 267 -11.03 2.02 11.46
C VAL A 267 -9.79 1.48 12.17
N ALA A 268 -8.62 1.49 11.54
CA ALA A 268 -7.38 0.99 12.13
C ALA A 268 -6.97 1.78 13.39
N LEU A 269 -7.15 3.10 13.40
CA LEU A 269 -6.81 3.94 14.55
C LEU A 269 -7.76 3.79 15.74
N SER A 270 -8.97 3.28 15.53
CA SER A 270 -9.92 2.99 16.61
C SER A 270 -9.42 1.90 17.55
N PHE A 271 -8.63 0.94 17.06
CA PHE A 271 -7.97 -0.08 17.88
C PHE A 271 -6.84 0.54 18.68
N LYS A 272 -7.01 0.65 20.00
CA LYS A 272 -6.04 1.26 20.93
C LYS A 272 -5.39 0.21 21.84
N ALA A 273 -4.25 0.57 22.42
CA ALA A 273 -3.65 -0.23 23.48
C ALA A 273 -4.58 -0.21 24.70
N LYS A 274 -4.82 -1.36 25.32
CA LYS A 274 -5.51 -1.45 26.60
C LYS A 274 -4.47 -1.68 27.70
N PRO A 275 -4.29 -0.73 28.64
CA PRO A 275 -3.32 -0.88 29.74
C PRO A 275 -3.55 -2.18 30.51
N GLY A 276 -2.48 -2.87 30.89
CA GLY A 276 -2.55 -4.12 31.65
C GLY A 276 -2.83 -5.38 30.82
N THR A 277 -2.76 -5.30 29.49
CA THR A 277 -2.81 -6.50 28.63
C THR A 277 -1.56 -7.34 28.86
N ILE A 278 -1.74 -8.59 29.26
CA ILE A 278 -0.63 -9.54 29.42
C ILE A 278 -0.52 -10.32 28.12
N PHE A 279 0.61 -10.15 27.43
CA PHE A 279 1.00 -10.94 26.27
C PHE A 279 1.83 -12.13 26.74
N PHE A 280 1.56 -13.32 26.21
CA PHE A 280 2.23 -14.57 26.57
C PHE A 280 2.91 -15.20 25.36
#